data_AF-A0A4Q2KGL2-F1
#
_entry.id   AF-A0A4Q2KGL2-F1
#
_cell.length_a   1.000
_cell.length_b   1.000
_cell.length_c   1.000
_cell.angle_alpha   90.00
_cell.angle_beta   90.00
_cell.angle_gamma   90.00
#
_symmetry.space_group_name_H-M   'P 1'
#
loop_
_entity.id
_entity.type
_entity.pdbx_description
1 polymer ?
#
loop_
_entity_poly.entity_id
_entity_poly.type
_entity_poly.pdbx_seq_one_letter_code
_entity_poly.pdbx_strand_id
1 'polypeptide(L)'
;MPALDTLNNKRREPQRYAVSLAKTGVSRSTRRMDHTFLIAGDDGLLLRARVDIDGSDLVLHSRSGLKADGRNPDYRPALEAILKRLAARRAAFKAFLDSRPFAHLPLADRIIGNSSNFPSDPAELFRAILRAMNANSSSNGSYRRLRIQVEGLSGVALLLAVRGTPELRPKPVRPRHDRFGPKEVQGIGPDHVRKAAARMLAGDRAPNFAPSTDYDVIVEAGRRLAPKALYGLAAEEGLALEAFPTHFAAGFGKPCFTAIEEAGYSIVPKIEGEDDPDSPDADRAQDSVLNDDEERSWAEGDMRIVSHLRNERRRNSAVAREKRKAVKAANGGRLVCEAEGCAIDWYEVYPDGIADAVFEIHHTTPLHQTAEEGTVTTLADVVCLCASCHRAEHRRLASAN
;
A
#
# COMPACT_ATOMS: atom_id res chain seq x y z
N MET A 1 -62.28 10.67 9.19
CA MET A 1 -61.97 9.34 9.76
C MET A 1 -62.36 8.29 8.72
N PRO A 2 -61.49 7.31 8.43
CA PRO A 2 -61.19 6.85 7.07
C PRO A 2 -61.80 5.49 6.72
N ALA A 3 -61.85 5.16 5.43
CA ALA A 3 -61.96 3.77 4.98
C ALA A 3 -61.11 3.55 3.71
N LEU A 4 -60.35 2.46 3.78
CA LEU A 4 -59.33 1.96 2.88
C LEU A 4 -59.90 1.13 1.71
N ASP A 5 -58.99 0.79 0.80
CA ASP A 5 -59.01 -0.28 -0.22
C ASP A 5 -59.63 0.03 -1.60
N THR A 6 -59.08 -0.38 -2.74
CA THR A 6 -57.88 -1.18 -3.09
C THR A 6 -57.53 -0.96 -4.57
N LEU A 7 -56.22 -1.04 -4.88
CA LEU A 7 -55.57 -1.64 -6.05
C LEU A 7 -56.10 -1.35 -7.48
N ASN A 8 -55.25 -0.72 -8.31
CA ASN A 8 -54.81 -1.42 -9.53
C ASN A 8 -53.44 -0.94 -10.09
N ASN A 9 -52.71 -1.93 -10.56
CA ASN A 9 -51.31 -2.03 -10.91
C ASN A 9 -51.05 -1.56 -12.36
N LYS A 10 -50.14 -0.60 -12.58
CA LYS A 10 -49.51 -0.39 -13.90
C LYS A 10 -48.00 -0.14 -13.78
N ARG A 11 -47.28 -1.16 -14.25
CA ARG A 11 -45.84 -1.25 -14.53
C ARG A 11 -45.29 0.02 -15.18
N ARG A 12 -44.15 0.51 -14.70
CA ARG A 12 -43.30 1.50 -15.40
C ARG A 12 -41.97 0.83 -15.77
N GLU A 13 -41.73 0.69 -17.07
CA GLU A 13 -40.44 0.34 -17.65
C GLU A 13 -39.52 1.57 -17.77
N PRO A 14 -38.19 1.40 -17.82
CA PRO A 14 -37.21 2.48 -17.78
C PRO A 14 -36.67 2.82 -19.18
N GLN A 15 -37.14 3.91 -19.78
CA GLN A 15 -36.51 4.51 -20.98
C GLN A 15 -35.91 5.88 -20.64
N ARG A 16 -34.70 5.91 -20.07
CA ARG A 16 -33.86 7.12 -20.01
C ARG A 16 -32.36 6.78 -19.97
N TYR A 17 -31.83 6.16 -21.03
CA TYR A 17 -30.39 6.15 -21.32
C TYR A 17 -30.18 6.19 -22.83
N ALA A 18 -30.44 7.35 -23.42
CA ALA A 18 -29.91 7.72 -24.73
C ALA A 18 -29.71 9.23 -24.75
N VAL A 19 -28.69 9.66 -25.48
CA VAL A 19 -28.30 11.06 -25.77
C VAL A 19 -27.32 11.69 -24.77
N SER A 20 -26.02 11.44 -24.97
CA SER A 20 -25.05 12.52 -25.25
C SER A 20 -23.74 11.95 -25.82
N LEU A 21 -23.73 11.64 -27.11
CA LEU A 21 -22.52 11.38 -27.89
C LEU A 21 -22.50 12.33 -29.08
N ALA A 22 -21.92 13.51 -28.91
CA ALA A 22 -21.32 14.28 -30.00
C ALA A 22 -20.55 15.49 -29.43
N LYS A 23 -19.39 15.74 -30.05
CA LYS A 23 -18.55 16.96 -29.95
C LYS A 23 -17.60 17.02 -28.75
N THR A 24 -16.34 16.64 -28.99
CA THR A 24 -15.21 17.59 -29.14
C THR A 24 -13.93 16.78 -29.35
N GLY A 25 -13.23 17.03 -30.45
CA GLY A 25 -11.91 16.44 -30.71
C GLY A 25 -10.89 17.02 -29.75
N VAL A 26 -10.38 16.18 -28.84
CA VAL A 26 -9.15 16.40 -28.08
C VAL A 26 -8.46 15.04 -27.94
N SER A 27 -7.15 15.06 -28.20
CA SER A 27 -6.14 13.99 -28.09
C SER A 27 -6.48 12.79 -27.20
N ARG A 28 -6.36 11.57 -27.77
CA ARG A 28 -6.57 10.26 -27.14
C ARG A 28 -5.41 9.89 -26.19
N SER A 29 -5.24 10.64 -25.10
CA SER A 29 -4.42 10.23 -23.96
C SER A 29 -5.34 10.01 -22.75
N THR A 30 -5.35 8.78 -22.23
CA THR A 30 -5.97 8.38 -20.95
C THR A 30 -7.45 8.76 -20.74
N ARG A 31 -8.39 8.14 -21.46
CA ARG A 31 -9.76 8.04 -20.91
C ARG A 31 -9.74 7.04 -19.76
N ARG A 32 -10.24 7.45 -18.58
CA ARG A 32 -10.69 6.51 -17.54
C ARG A 32 -11.73 5.59 -18.18
N MET A 33 -11.55 4.28 -18.08
CA MET A 33 -12.57 3.33 -18.49
C MET A 33 -13.67 3.38 -17.44
N ASP A 34 -14.87 3.81 -17.83
CA ASP A 34 -15.90 4.32 -16.91
C ASP A 34 -16.70 3.21 -16.18
N HIS A 35 -16.43 1.93 -16.45
CA HIS A 35 -17.15 0.82 -15.84
C HIS A 35 -16.20 -0.31 -15.39
N THR A 36 -16.12 -0.50 -14.08
CA THR A 36 -15.39 -1.61 -13.43
C THR A 36 -16.36 -2.75 -13.10
N PHE A 37 -15.94 -3.97 -13.39
CA PHE A 37 -16.69 -5.21 -13.26
C PHE A 37 -15.89 -6.23 -12.44
N LEU A 38 -16.60 -7.17 -11.84
CA LEU A 38 -16.05 -8.39 -11.25
C LEU A 38 -16.41 -9.59 -12.13
N ILE A 39 -15.56 -10.60 -12.13
CA ILE A 39 -15.76 -11.83 -12.91
C ILE A 39 -16.35 -12.90 -11.99
N ALA A 40 -17.45 -13.53 -12.37
CA ALA A 40 -17.93 -14.71 -11.67
C ALA A 40 -16.97 -15.90 -11.92
N GLY A 41 -16.65 -16.69 -10.91
CA GLY A 41 -15.91 -17.95 -11.02
C GLY A 41 -16.74 -19.04 -11.69
N ASP A 42 -16.16 -20.24 -11.79
CA ASP A 42 -16.87 -21.41 -12.32
C ASP A 42 -17.91 -21.96 -11.32
N ASP A 43 -17.70 -21.69 -10.03
CA ASP A 43 -18.64 -21.89 -8.91
C ASP A 43 -19.77 -20.85 -8.86
N GLY A 44 -19.73 -19.83 -9.73
CA GLY A 44 -20.68 -18.73 -9.76
C GLY A 44 -20.42 -17.63 -8.74
N LEU A 45 -19.41 -17.75 -7.86
CA LEU A 45 -19.05 -16.72 -6.90
C LEU A 45 -18.28 -15.58 -7.57
N LEU A 46 -18.48 -14.35 -7.11
CA LEU A 46 -17.73 -13.21 -7.67
C LEU A 46 -16.29 -13.23 -7.17
N LEU A 47 -15.34 -13.29 -8.12
CA LEU A 47 -13.91 -13.22 -7.84
C LEU A 47 -13.54 -11.78 -7.52
N ARG A 48 -12.74 -11.59 -6.47
CA ARG A 48 -12.15 -10.31 -6.07
C ARG A 48 -11.02 -9.94 -7.03
N ALA A 49 -11.37 -9.71 -8.29
CA ALA A 49 -10.47 -9.28 -9.35
C ALA A 49 -11.20 -8.31 -10.27
N ARG A 50 -10.73 -7.06 -10.29
CA ARG A 50 -11.34 -5.97 -11.05
C ARG A 50 -10.96 -6.03 -12.52
N VAL A 51 -11.96 -5.82 -13.35
CA VAL A 51 -11.84 -5.75 -14.80
C VAL A 51 -12.54 -4.50 -15.31
N ASP A 52 -11.91 -3.74 -16.20
CA ASP A 52 -12.61 -2.69 -16.94
C ASP A 52 -12.90 -3.18 -18.37
N ILE A 53 -14.02 -2.73 -18.94
CA ILE A 53 -14.37 -3.02 -20.34
C ILE A 53 -14.65 -1.71 -21.08
N ASP A 54 -13.99 -1.52 -22.22
CA ASP A 54 -14.19 -0.39 -23.13
C ASP A 54 -14.09 -0.88 -24.57
N GLY A 55 -15.20 -0.79 -25.33
CA GLY A 55 -15.26 -1.36 -26.67
C GLY A 55 -14.90 -2.85 -26.65
N SER A 56 -13.89 -3.25 -27.42
CA SER A 56 -13.36 -4.62 -27.47
C SER A 56 -12.23 -4.89 -26.48
N ASP A 57 -11.81 -3.89 -25.71
CA ASP A 57 -10.74 -4.03 -24.73
C ASP A 57 -11.29 -4.45 -23.37
N LEU A 58 -10.70 -5.51 -22.82
CA LEU A 58 -10.86 -5.96 -21.45
C LEU A 58 -9.56 -5.70 -20.69
N VAL A 59 -9.60 -4.98 -19.57
CA VAL A 59 -8.42 -4.67 -18.76
C VAL A 59 -8.51 -5.32 -17.39
N LEU A 60 -7.70 -6.35 -17.15
CA LEU A 60 -7.53 -6.96 -15.84
C LEU A 60 -6.48 -6.19 -15.04
N HIS A 61 -6.87 -5.69 -13.86
CA HIS A 61 -6.00 -4.89 -13.01
C HIS A 61 -4.96 -5.77 -12.28
N SER A 62 -3.75 -5.25 -12.06
CA SER A 62 -2.66 -5.96 -11.38
C SER A 62 -3.02 -6.47 -9.97
N ARG A 63 -2.38 -7.54 -9.53
CA ARG A 63 -2.42 -7.98 -8.12
C ARG A 63 -1.35 -7.25 -7.30
N SER A 64 -1.64 -6.94 -6.05
CA SER A 64 -0.63 -6.45 -5.09
C SER A 64 -0.84 -7.09 -3.71
N GLY A 65 0.24 -7.37 -2.99
CA GLY A 65 0.19 -8.00 -1.67
C GLY A 65 0.18 -9.53 -1.73
N LEU A 66 0.84 -10.16 -0.76
CA LEU A 66 0.92 -11.63 -0.61
C LEU A 66 -0.31 -12.22 0.11
N LYS A 67 -0.99 -11.41 0.94
CA LYS A 67 -2.13 -11.81 1.79
C LYS A 67 -3.50 -11.54 1.12
N ALA A 68 -4.56 -12.10 1.70
CA ALA A 68 -5.95 -12.00 1.20
C ALA A 68 -6.56 -10.57 1.26
N ASP A 69 -5.88 -9.64 1.91
CA ASP A 69 -6.18 -8.20 1.96
C ASP A 69 -5.58 -7.42 0.76
N GLY A 70 -4.77 -8.09 -0.06
CA GLY A 70 -4.16 -7.54 -1.26
C GLY A 70 -5.17 -7.02 -2.29
N ARG A 71 -4.68 -6.20 -3.23
CA ARG A 71 -5.49 -5.79 -4.38
C ARG A 71 -5.58 -6.96 -5.35
N ASN A 72 -6.78 -7.25 -5.83
CA ASN A 72 -7.05 -8.32 -6.80
C ASN A 72 -6.45 -9.68 -6.40
N PRO A 73 -6.74 -10.22 -5.19
CA PRO A 73 -6.16 -11.49 -4.74
C PRO A 73 -6.53 -12.65 -5.68
N ASP A 74 -7.71 -12.58 -6.30
CA ASP A 74 -8.25 -13.58 -7.22
C ASP A 74 -7.82 -13.36 -8.68
N TYR A 75 -6.68 -12.71 -8.91
CA TYR A 75 -6.17 -12.40 -10.25
C TYR A 75 -6.05 -13.65 -11.14
N ARG A 76 -5.41 -14.70 -10.62
CA ARG A 76 -5.21 -15.96 -11.35
C ARG A 76 -6.53 -16.62 -11.73
N PRO A 77 -7.43 -16.96 -10.78
CA PRO A 77 -8.69 -17.59 -11.12
C PRO A 77 -9.56 -16.71 -12.05
N ALA A 78 -9.47 -15.38 -11.93
CA ALA A 78 -10.19 -14.48 -12.83
C ALA A 78 -9.62 -14.52 -14.26
N LEU A 79 -8.30 -14.50 -14.42
CA LEU A 79 -7.67 -14.59 -15.73
C LEU A 79 -7.96 -15.95 -16.39
N GLU A 80 -7.84 -17.05 -15.64
CA GLU A 80 -8.17 -18.40 -16.13
C GLU A 80 -9.64 -18.48 -16.57
N ALA A 81 -10.58 -17.94 -15.78
CA ALA A 81 -12.00 -17.90 -16.13
C ALA A 81 -12.26 -17.08 -17.41
N ILE A 82 -11.63 -15.91 -17.55
CA ILE A 82 -11.74 -15.09 -18.77
C ILE A 82 -11.24 -15.88 -19.98
N LEU A 83 -10.03 -16.42 -19.91
CA LEU A 83 -9.39 -17.11 -21.03
C LEU A 83 -10.17 -18.37 -21.44
N LYS A 84 -10.61 -19.17 -20.47
CA LYS A 84 -11.46 -20.35 -20.71
C LYS A 84 -12.76 -19.98 -21.43
N ARG A 85 -13.39 -18.85 -21.07
CA ARG A 85 -14.64 -18.38 -21.68
C ARG A 85 -14.46 -17.82 -23.09
N LEU A 86 -13.33 -17.17 -23.36
CA LEU A 86 -12.95 -16.74 -24.71
C LEU A 86 -12.63 -17.96 -25.59
N ALA A 87 -11.88 -18.93 -25.08
CA ALA A 87 -11.56 -20.18 -25.76
C ALA A 87 -12.81 -20.99 -26.11
N ALA A 88 -13.75 -21.15 -25.18
CA ALA A 88 -15.03 -21.83 -25.41
C ALA A 88 -15.87 -21.18 -26.53
N ARG A 89 -15.66 -19.89 -26.78
CA ARG A 89 -16.32 -19.12 -27.86
C ARG A 89 -15.48 -19.05 -29.14
N ARG A 90 -14.28 -19.63 -29.15
CA ARG A 90 -13.30 -19.49 -30.23
C ARG A 90 -13.03 -18.02 -30.58
N ALA A 91 -13.09 -17.14 -29.59
CA ALA A 91 -12.86 -15.72 -29.78
C ALA A 91 -11.35 -15.45 -29.89
N ALA A 92 -10.93 -14.89 -31.01
CA ALA A 92 -9.54 -14.45 -31.18
C ALA A 92 -9.26 -13.24 -30.29
N PHE A 93 -8.04 -13.14 -29.76
CA PHE A 93 -7.65 -12.01 -28.92
C PHE A 93 -6.17 -11.65 -29.05
N LYS A 94 -5.84 -10.42 -28.68
CA LYS A 94 -4.47 -9.91 -28.53
C LYS A 94 -4.26 -9.45 -27.10
N ALA A 95 -3.13 -9.84 -26.51
CA ALA A 95 -2.77 -9.51 -25.14
C ALA A 95 -1.66 -8.43 -25.14
N PHE A 96 -1.83 -7.41 -24.30
CA PHE A 96 -0.93 -6.27 -24.20
C PHE A 96 -0.59 -5.96 -22.74
N LEU A 97 0.64 -5.50 -22.51
CA LEU A 97 1.08 -5.02 -21.21
C LEU A 97 0.56 -3.59 -20.98
N ASP A 98 -0.29 -3.39 -19.96
CA ASP A 98 -0.95 -2.10 -19.69
C ASP A 98 -0.59 -1.51 -18.32
N SER A 99 0.63 -1.82 -17.86
CA SER A 99 1.19 -1.35 -16.59
C SER A 99 1.89 0.00 -16.74
N ARG A 100 1.90 0.81 -15.66
CA ARG A 100 2.47 2.18 -15.65
C ARG A 100 3.87 2.30 -16.24
N PRO A 101 4.83 1.38 -15.99
CA PRO A 101 6.17 1.49 -16.56
C PRO A 101 6.18 1.51 -18.09
N PHE A 102 5.19 0.88 -18.73
CA PHE A 102 5.07 0.78 -20.18
C PHE A 102 4.14 1.85 -20.76
N ALA A 103 3.56 2.72 -19.93
CA ALA A 103 2.57 3.72 -20.35
C ALA A 103 3.11 4.73 -21.38
N HIS A 104 4.43 4.86 -21.50
CA HIS A 104 5.11 5.71 -22.47
C HIS A 104 5.21 5.11 -23.88
N LEU A 105 5.13 3.77 -24.02
CA LEU A 105 5.25 3.09 -25.32
C LEU A 105 3.91 3.11 -26.08
N PRO A 106 3.86 3.16 -27.42
CA PRO A 106 2.64 2.91 -28.19
C PRO A 106 2.02 1.53 -27.86
N LEU A 107 0.69 1.39 -27.92
CA LEU A 107 0.02 0.12 -27.59
C LEU A 107 0.49 -1.05 -28.47
N ALA A 108 0.78 -0.79 -29.75
CA ALA A 108 1.30 -1.79 -30.68
C ALA A 108 2.61 -2.43 -30.20
N ASP A 109 3.46 -1.65 -29.52
CA ASP A 109 4.78 -2.10 -29.02
C ASP A 109 4.67 -2.82 -27.67
N ARG A 110 3.48 -2.84 -27.05
CA ARG A 110 3.22 -3.51 -25.77
C ARG A 110 2.61 -4.89 -25.93
N ILE A 111 2.49 -5.39 -27.16
CA ILE A 111 1.90 -6.71 -27.41
C ILE A 111 2.79 -7.81 -26.82
N ILE A 112 2.18 -8.71 -26.05
CA ILE A 112 2.87 -9.87 -25.47
C ILE A 112 2.49 -11.19 -26.16
N GLY A 113 1.43 -11.17 -26.97
CA GLY A 113 1.01 -12.31 -27.79
C GLY A 113 -0.43 -12.20 -28.27
N ASN A 114 -0.88 -13.21 -28.98
CA ASN A 114 -2.23 -13.32 -29.52
C ASN A 114 -2.70 -14.78 -29.43
N SER A 115 -3.99 -15.02 -29.69
CA SER A 115 -4.59 -16.34 -29.59
C SER A 115 -3.98 -17.41 -30.51
N SER A 116 -3.31 -17.04 -31.61
CA SER A 116 -2.62 -18.01 -32.48
C SER A 116 -1.22 -18.37 -31.97
N ASN A 117 -0.58 -17.48 -31.21
CA ASN A 117 0.78 -17.67 -30.70
C ASN A 117 0.80 -18.32 -29.31
N PHE A 118 -0.36 -18.39 -28.64
CA PHE A 118 -0.47 -19.01 -27.33
C PHE A 118 -1.03 -20.43 -27.39
N PRO A 119 -0.71 -21.30 -26.40
CA PRO A 119 -1.30 -22.62 -26.28
C PRO A 119 -2.83 -22.58 -26.21
N SER A 120 -3.48 -23.62 -26.73
CA SER A 120 -4.94 -23.76 -26.70
C SER A 120 -5.47 -24.27 -25.35
N ASP A 121 -4.64 -24.98 -24.59
CA ASP A 121 -4.98 -25.43 -23.23
C ASP A 121 -5.03 -24.23 -22.26
N PRO A 122 -6.10 -24.03 -21.47
CA PRO A 122 -6.23 -22.88 -20.58
C PRO A 122 -5.13 -22.75 -19.51
N ALA A 123 -4.64 -23.85 -18.94
CA ALA A 123 -3.62 -23.82 -17.89
C ALA A 123 -2.23 -23.52 -18.47
N GLU A 124 -1.93 -24.03 -19.66
CA GLU A 124 -0.73 -23.67 -20.43
C GLU A 124 -0.79 -22.24 -20.96
N LEU A 125 -1.95 -21.80 -21.42
CA LEU A 125 -2.21 -20.44 -21.89
C LEU A 125 -1.94 -19.40 -20.79
N PHE A 126 -2.44 -19.65 -19.58
CA PHE A 126 -2.16 -18.79 -18.43
C PHE A 126 -0.65 -18.68 -18.16
N ARG A 127 0.06 -19.82 -18.11
CA ARG A 127 1.52 -19.85 -17.89
C ARG A 127 2.27 -19.14 -19.01
N ALA A 128 1.84 -19.30 -20.26
CA ALA A 128 2.43 -18.63 -21.41
C ALA A 128 2.26 -17.10 -21.35
N ILE A 129 1.06 -16.63 -21.01
CA ILE A 129 0.80 -15.19 -20.80
C ILE A 129 1.63 -14.64 -19.65
N LEU A 130 1.73 -15.37 -18.53
CA LEU A 130 2.51 -14.93 -17.37
C LEU A 130 4.01 -14.85 -17.67
N ARG A 131 4.55 -15.81 -18.43
CA ARG A 131 5.95 -15.76 -18.92
C ARG A 131 6.16 -14.58 -19.86
N ALA A 132 5.30 -14.41 -20.87
CA ALA A 132 5.42 -13.31 -21.83
C ALA A 132 5.31 -11.93 -21.14
N MET A 133 4.45 -11.81 -20.14
CA MET A 133 4.27 -10.62 -19.31
C MET A 133 5.54 -10.22 -18.53
N ASN A 134 6.42 -11.18 -18.23
CA ASN A 134 7.62 -10.97 -17.40
C ASN A 134 8.94 -11.21 -18.15
N ALA A 135 8.91 -11.47 -19.47
CA ALA A 135 10.08 -11.88 -20.26
C ALA A 135 11.28 -10.90 -20.19
N ASN A 136 11.00 -9.60 -20.01
CA ASN A 136 12.03 -8.55 -19.93
C ASN A 136 12.13 -7.93 -18.52
N SER A 137 11.81 -8.70 -17.47
CA SER A 137 11.85 -8.22 -16.10
C SER A 137 12.72 -9.11 -15.22
N SER A 138 13.46 -8.50 -14.31
CA SER A 138 14.12 -9.18 -13.18
C SER A 138 13.14 -9.72 -12.12
N SER A 139 11.83 -9.64 -12.39
CA SER A 139 10.79 -10.04 -11.44
C SER A 139 10.24 -11.42 -11.82
N ASN A 140 10.42 -12.41 -10.96
CA ASN A 140 9.87 -13.74 -11.15
C ASN A 140 8.33 -13.71 -10.98
N GLY A 141 7.58 -13.69 -12.09
CA GLY A 141 6.14 -14.00 -12.08
C GLY A 141 5.18 -12.92 -11.56
N SER A 142 5.47 -11.64 -11.77
CA SER A 142 4.56 -10.55 -11.37
C SER A 142 3.21 -10.61 -12.11
N TYR A 143 2.12 -10.47 -11.36
CA TYR A 143 0.75 -10.32 -11.87
C TYR A 143 0.46 -8.86 -12.25
N ARG A 144 0.91 -8.49 -13.45
CA ARG A 144 0.86 -7.11 -13.95
C ARG A 144 -0.52 -6.75 -14.52
N ARG A 145 -0.76 -5.46 -14.76
CA ARG A 145 -1.99 -5.01 -15.42
C ARG A 145 -1.97 -5.45 -16.89
N LEU A 146 -2.99 -6.20 -17.29
CA LEU A 146 -3.09 -6.87 -18.59
C LEU A 146 -4.29 -6.32 -19.36
N ARG A 147 -4.08 -5.95 -20.62
CA ARG A 147 -5.16 -5.64 -21.56
C ARG A 147 -5.33 -6.80 -22.55
N ILE A 148 -6.57 -7.21 -22.76
CA ILE A 148 -6.98 -8.24 -23.71
C ILE A 148 -7.95 -7.59 -24.69
N GLN A 149 -7.53 -7.41 -25.93
CA GLN A 149 -8.39 -6.94 -27.00
C GLN A 149 -9.02 -8.15 -27.68
N VAL A 150 -10.34 -8.24 -27.69
CA VAL A 150 -11.09 -9.39 -28.21
C VAL A 150 -11.71 -9.06 -29.56
N GLU A 151 -11.46 -9.90 -30.56
CA GLU A 151 -12.04 -9.72 -31.89
C GLU A 151 -13.49 -10.24 -31.91
N GLY A 152 -14.40 -9.47 -32.54
CA GLY A 152 -15.80 -9.84 -32.70
C GLY A 152 -16.70 -9.68 -31.45
N LEU A 153 -16.14 -9.30 -30.29
CA LEU A 153 -16.90 -9.02 -29.06
C LEU A 153 -16.62 -7.61 -28.58
N SER A 154 -17.66 -6.87 -28.20
CA SER A 154 -17.50 -5.53 -27.62
C SER A 154 -18.59 -5.17 -26.61
N GLY A 155 -18.28 -4.24 -25.71
CA GLY A 155 -19.20 -3.67 -24.73
C GLY A 155 -19.94 -4.75 -23.93
N VAL A 156 -21.27 -4.71 -24.01
CA VAL A 156 -22.14 -5.66 -23.29
C VAL A 156 -21.93 -7.10 -23.74
N ALA A 157 -21.65 -7.35 -25.03
CA ALA A 157 -21.43 -8.71 -25.53
C ALA A 157 -20.15 -9.31 -24.94
N LEU A 158 -19.08 -8.51 -24.83
CA LEU A 158 -17.84 -8.91 -24.17
C LEU A 158 -18.05 -9.14 -22.67
N LEU A 159 -18.78 -8.24 -22.01
CA LEU A 159 -19.15 -8.38 -20.60
C LEU A 159 -19.88 -9.69 -20.30
N LEU A 160 -20.92 -10.00 -21.09
CA LEU A 160 -21.69 -11.24 -20.95
C LEU A 160 -20.83 -12.47 -21.28
N ALA A 161 -19.95 -12.38 -22.28
CA ALA A 161 -19.07 -13.47 -22.66
C ALA A 161 -18.14 -13.89 -21.51
N VAL A 162 -17.62 -12.91 -20.76
CA VAL A 162 -16.75 -13.17 -19.61
C VAL A 162 -17.51 -13.33 -18.29
N ARG A 163 -18.85 -13.31 -18.31
CA ARG A 163 -19.73 -13.30 -17.12
C ARG A 163 -19.33 -12.21 -16.12
N GLY A 164 -19.02 -11.03 -16.65
CA GLY A 164 -18.74 -9.87 -15.83
C GLY A 164 -20.04 -9.34 -15.22
N THR A 165 -20.02 -9.12 -13.92
CA THR A 165 -21.08 -8.44 -13.19
C THR A 165 -20.58 -7.03 -12.88
N PRO A 166 -21.39 -5.97 -13.07
CA PRO A 166 -21.01 -4.64 -12.58
C PRO A 166 -20.54 -4.77 -11.15
N GLU A 167 -19.39 -4.19 -10.82
CA GLU A 167 -19.03 -4.02 -9.42
C GLU A 167 -20.09 -3.04 -8.90
N LEU A 168 -21.20 -3.58 -8.37
CA LEU A 168 -22.15 -2.86 -7.53
C LEU A 168 -21.37 -2.53 -6.28
N ARG A 169 -20.47 -1.57 -6.41
CA ARG A 169 -20.21 -0.70 -5.30
C ARG A 169 -21.58 -0.12 -5.02
N PRO A 170 -22.17 -0.28 -3.82
CA PRO A 170 -22.79 0.92 -3.27
C PRO A 170 -21.75 2.00 -3.58
N LYS A 171 -22.09 3.03 -4.38
CA LYS A 171 -21.28 4.26 -4.41
C LYS A 171 -20.87 4.39 -2.96
N PRO A 172 -19.58 4.31 -2.59
CA PRO A 172 -19.24 4.50 -1.19
C PRO A 172 -20.04 5.74 -0.86
N VAL A 173 -21.02 5.60 0.05
CA VAL A 173 -21.72 6.75 0.56
C VAL A 173 -20.53 7.52 1.03
N ARG A 174 -20.12 8.55 0.26
CA ARG A 174 -18.90 9.26 0.59
C ARG A 174 -19.24 9.66 2.00
N PRO A 175 -18.54 9.11 3.03
CA PRO A 175 -18.78 9.64 4.35
C PRO A 175 -18.61 11.12 4.13
N ARG A 176 -19.58 11.92 4.57
CA ARG A 176 -19.63 13.35 4.22
C ARG A 176 -18.30 14.07 4.55
N HIS A 177 -17.41 13.37 5.27
CA HIS A 177 -16.03 13.67 5.53
C HIS A 177 -15.07 12.52 5.13
N ASP A 178 -14.14 12.78 4.19
CA ASP A 178 -13.00 11.88 3.88
C ASP A 178 -12.06 11.69 5.09
N ARG A 179 -12.14 12.60 6.08
CA ARG A 179 -11.50 12.54 7.40
C ARG A 179 -12.33 13.33 8.41
N PHE A 180 -12.38 12.86 9.66
CA PHE A 180 -12.89 13.66 10.76
C PHE A 180 -12.14 14.99 10.83
N GLY A 181 -12.89 16.08 10.85
CA GLY A 181 -12.37 17.42 11.02
C GLY A 181 -11.83 17.64 12.45
N PRO A 182 -11.03 18.69 12.68
CA PRO A 182 -10.39 18.94 13.98
C PRO A 182 -11.37 18.99 15.16
N LYS A 183 -12.57 19.57 14.97
CA LYS A 183 -13.61 19.65 16.01
C LYS A 183 -14.23 18.30 16.35
N GLU A 184 -14.40 17.44 15.36
CA GLU A 184 -14.95 16.09 15.54
C GLU A 184 -13.93 15.22 16.28
N VAL A 185 -12.65 15.30 15.91
CA VAL A 185 -11.55 14.62 16.60
C VAL A 185 -11.41 15.08 18.04
N GLN A 186 -11.53 16.39 18.31
CA GLN A 186 -11.53 16.94 19.67
C GLN A 186 -12.75 16.53 20.50
N GLY A 187 -13.87 16.16 19.85
CA GLY A 187 -15.06 15.64 20.52
C GLY A 187 -14.89 14.21 21.03
N ILE A 188 -13.90 13.46 20.53
CA ILE A 188 -13.61 12.08 20.95
C ILE A 188 -12.69 12.12 22.17
N GLY A 189 -13.28 12.39 23.34
CA GLY A 189 -12.56 12.42 24.62
C GLY A 189 -12.33 11.04 25.28
N PRO A 190 -11.58 11.03 26.40
CA PRO A 190 -11.21 9.83 27.16
C PRO A 190 -12.38 8.94 27.59
N ASP A 191 -13.54 9.53 27.91
CA ASP A 191 -14.71 8.78 28.35
C ASP A 191 -15.27 7.87 27.24
N HIS A 192 -15.21 8.32 25.98
CA HIS A 192 -15.63 7.51 24.84
C HIS A 192 -14.71 6.31 24.65
N VAL A 193 -13.41 6.51 24.87
CA VAL A 193 -12.42 5.43 24.77
C VAL A 193 -12.62 4.40 25.88
N ARG A 194 -12.88 4.80 27.13
CA ARG A 194 -13.17 3.84 28.22
C ARG A 194 -14.43 3.02 27.94
N LYS A 195 -15.49 3.65 27.42
CA LYS A 195 -16.72 2.93 27.00
C LYS A 195 -16.45 1.95 25.86
N ALA A 196 -15.68 2.37 24.86
CA ALA A 196 -15.30 1.50 23.75
C ALA A 196 -14.47 0.29 24.21
N ALA A 197 -13.53 0.51 25.14
CA ALA A 197 -12.73 -0.57 25.74
C ALA A 197 -13.62 -1.56 26.49
N ALA A 198 -14.57 -1.08 27.30
CA ALA A 198 -15.53 -1.93 27.99
C ALA A 198 -16.40 -2.77 27.03
N ARG A 199 -16.83 -2.19 25.91
CA ARG A 199 -17.58 -2.91 24.86
C ARG A 199 -16.74 -4.00 24.20
N MET A 200 -15.50 -3.70 23.81
CA MET A 200 -14.59 -4.70 23.24
C MET A 200 -14.28 -5.83 24.24
N LEU A 201 -14.11 -5.48 25.52
CA LEU A 201 -13.92 -6.46 26.59
C LEU A 201 -15.15 -7.38 26.76
N ALA A 202 -16.36 -6.85 26.58
CA ALA A 202 -17.62 -7.58 26.59
C ALA A 202 -17.91 -8.40 25.30
N GLY A 203 -16.98 -8.38 24.33
CA GLY A 203 -17.08 -9.18 23.10
C GLY A 203 -17.62 -8.43 21.88
N ASP A 204 -17.84 -7.12 21.97
CA ASP A 204 -18.20 -6.30 20.83
C ASP A 204 -17.03 -6.23 19.82
N ARG A 205 -17.35 -6.24 18.53
CA ARG A 205 -16.36 -6.21 17.45
C ARG A 205 -16.44 -4.90 16.72
N ALA A 206 -15.29 -4.40 16.27
CA ALA A 206 -15.20 -3.27 15.35
C ALA A 206 -15.08 -3.81 13.92
N PRO A 207 -16.19 -4.10 13.20
CA PRO A 207 -16.16 -4.86 11.94
C PRO A 207 -15.38 -4.16 10.82
N ASN A 208 -15.29 -2.83 10.88
CA ASN A 208 -14.60 -2.01 9.90
C ASN A 208 -13.07 -1.93 10.13
N PHE A 209 -12.56 -2.54 11.20
CA PHE A 209 -11.17 -2.40 11.63
C PHE A 209 -10.47 -3.77 11.71
N ALA A 210 -9.24 -3.82 11.21
CA ALA A 210 -8.39 -5.01 11.30
C ALA A 210 -7.74 -5.14 12.69
N PRO A 211 -7.25 -6.34 13.06
CA PRO A 211 -6.41 -6.54 14.25
C PRO A 211 -5.17 -5.63 14.27
N SER A 212 -4.57 -5.46 15.44
CA SER A 212 -3.33 -4.70 15.63
C SER A 212 -2.16 -5.31 14.85
N THR A 213 -1.42 -4.44 14.17
CA THR A 213 -0.20 -4.82 13.44
C THR A 213 1.06 -4.54 14.26
N ASP A 214 1.17 -3.32 14.81
CA ASP A 214 2.43 -2.81 15.37
C ASP A 214 2.35 -2.52 16.87
N TYR A 215 1.15 -2.19 17.37
CA TYR A 215 0.91 -1.77 18.75
C TYR A 215 -0.37 -2.38 19.29
N ASP A 216 -0.33 -2.73 20.57
CA ASP A 216 -1.48 -3.16 21.36
C ASP A 216 -1.78 -2.15 22.46
N VAL A 217 -3.05 -1.99 22.78
CA VAL A 217 -3.50 -1.31 23.99
C VAL A 217 -3.62 -2.35 25.08
N ILE A 218 -2.87 -2.18 26.17
CA ILE A 218 -3.02 -3.00 27.37
C ILE A 218 -4.18 -2.44 28.18
N VAL A 219 -5.16 -3.30 28.47
CA VAL A 219 -6.25 -3.01 29.40
C VAL A 219 -6.10 -3.85 30.66
N GLU A 220 -6.87 -3.52 31.70
CA GLU A 220 -6.90 -4.29 32.94
C GLU A 220 -7.19 -5.78 32.66
N ALA A 221 -6.59 -6.67 33.44
CA ALA A 221 -6.52 -8.12 33.23
C ALA A 221 -5.61 -8.61 32.09
N GLY A 222 -4.69 -7.78 31.59
CA GLY A 222 -3.63 -8.21 30.66
C GLY A 222 -4.09 -8.45 29.21
N ARG A 223 -5.35 -8.14 28.90
CA ARG A 223 -5.91 -8.27 27.56
C ARG A 223 -5.35 -7.19 26.64
N ARG A 224 -5.22 -7.53 25.35
CA ARG A 224 -4.68 -6.66 24.31
C ARG A 224 -5.77 -6.27 23.33
N LEU A 225 -5.94 -4.96 23.11
CA LEU A 225 -6.91 -4.43 22.14
C LEU A 225 -6.18 -3.71 21.01
N ALA A 226 -6.74 -3.79 19.80
CA ALA A 226 -6.20 -3.06 18.66
C ALA A 226 -6.49 -1.54 18.79
N PRO A 227 -5.47 -0.66 18.82
CA PRO A 227 -5.67 0.78 19.06
C PRO A 227 -6.62 1.46 18.06
N LYS A 228 -6.52 1.07 16.77
CA LYS A 228 -7.37 1.60 15.71
C LYS A 228 -8.83 1.18 15.84
N ALA A 229 -9.07 -0.07 16.24
CA ALA A 229 -10.42 -0.58 16.48
C ALA A 229 -11.05 0.09 17.70
N LEU A 230 -10.27 0.23 18.78
CA LEU A 230 -10.70 0.87 20.01
C LEU A 230 -11.11 2.33 19.78
N TYR A 231 -10.26 3.11 19.10
CA TYR A 231 -10.57 4.50 18.78
C TYR A 231 -11.69 4.63 17.74
N GLY A 232 -11.83 3.67 16.82
CA GLY A 232 -12.95 3.61 15.89
C GLY A 232 -14.29 3.51 16.62
N LEU A 233 -14.42 2.58 17.56
CA LEU A 233 -15.62 2.45 18.40
C LEU A 233 -15.85 3.67 19.30
N ALA A 234 -14.79 4.30 19.81
CA ALA A 234 -14.89 5.54 20.56
C ALA A 234 -15.41 6.70 19.70
N ALA A 235 -15.01 6.75 18.43
CA ALA A 235 -15.53 7.72 17.47
C ALA A 235 -17.01 7.49 17.14
N GLU A 236 -17.43 6.23 16.99
CA GLU A 236 -18.84 5.88 16.78
C GLU A 236 -19.71 6.31 17.97
N GLU A 237 -19.22 6.11 19.18
CA GLU A 237 -19.88 6.55 20.42
C GLU A 237 -19.97 8.08 20.51
N GLY A 238 -18.87 8.80 20.27
CA GLY A 238 -18.80 10.24 20.46
C GLY A 238 -19.41 11.07 19.32
N LEU A 239 -19.44 10.53 18.10
CA LEU A 239 -19.92 11.24 16.90
C LEU A 239 -21.25 10.70 16.38
N ALA A 240 -21.75 9.58 16.89
CA ALA A 240 -22.93 8.87 16.38
C ALA A 240 -22.85 8.59 14.86
N LEU A 241 -21.63 8.34 14.37
CA LEU A 241 -21.32 8.06 12.97
C LEU A 241 -20.48 6.81 12.88
N GLU A 242 -20.79 5.93 11.92
CA GLU A 242 -19.97 4.74 11.64
C GLU A 242 -18.52 5.14 11.29
N ALA A 243 -17.55 4.49 11.94
CA ALA A 243 -16.14 4.82 11.78
C ALA A 243 -15.45 3.84 10.83
N PHE A 244 -14.57 4.38 9.99
CA PHE A 244 -13.72 3.62 9.07
C PHE A 244 -12.25 4.00 9.25
N PRO A 245 -11.29 3.11 8.94
CA PRO A 245 -9.85 3.40 9.06
C PRO A 245 -9.38 4.64 8.29
N THR A 246 -10.12 5.07 7.27
CA THR A 246 -9.82 6.27 6.48
C THR A 246 -10.20 7.57 7.18
N HIS A 247 -11.12 7.54 8.16
CA HIS A 247 -11.63 8.75 8.82
C HIS A 247 -10.60 9.43 9.73
N PHE A 248 -9.64 8.70 10.27
CA PHE A 248 -8.63 9.25 11.17
C PHE A 248 -7.27 8.57 10.96
N ALA A 249 -6.20 9.33 11.22
CA ALA A 249 -4.87 8.77 11.29
C ALA A 249 -4.63 8.20 12.70
N ALA A 250 -4.05 7.01 12.77
CA ALA A 250 -3.68 6.36 14.02
C ALA A 250 -2.21 5.94 13.98
N GLY A 251 -1.54 6.15 15.12
CA GLY A 251 -0.09 6.04 15.31
C GLY A 251 0.36 6.96 16.45
N PHE A 252 1.57 6.76 16.94
CA PHE A 252 2.14 7.52 18.06
C PHE A 252 2.11 9.04 17.81
N GLY A 253 1.65 9.82 18.79
CA GLY A 253 1.49 11.28 18.69
C GLY A 253 0.36 11.75 17.77
N LYS A 254 -0.55 10.86 17.35
CA LYS A 254 -1.80 11.21 16.66
C LYS A 254 -2.97 11.21 17.65
N PRO A 255 -4.07 11.94 17.35
CA PRO A 255 -5.21 12.08 18.27
C PRO A 255 -5.79 10.75 18.79
N CYS A 256 -5.69 9.69 17.98
CA CYS A 256 -6.07 8.34 18.39
C CYS A 256 -5.25 7.79 19.57
N PHE A 257 -3.91 7.95 19.54
CA PHE A 257 -3.05 7.45 20.62
C PHE A 257 -3.16 8.33 21.85
N THR A 258 -3.18 9.66 21.66
CA THR A 258 -3.36 10.63 22.74
C THR A 258 -4.66 10.37 23.51
N ALA A 259 -5.79 10.17 22.81
CA ALA A 259 -7.07 9.89 23.48
C ALA A 259 -7.07 8.55 24.24
N ILE A 260 -6.30 7.55 23.79
CA ILE A 260 -6.15 6.26 24.46
C ILE A 260 -5.28 6.40 25.73
N GLU A 261 -4.18 7.15 25.64
CA GLU A 261 -3.30 7.44 26.78
C GLU A 261 -4.00 8.33 27.82
N GLU A 262 -4.73 9.37 27.39
CA GLU A 262 -5.55 10.22 28.26
C GLU A 262 -6.71 9.45 28.91
N ALA A 263 -7.16 8.35 28.30
CA ALA A 263 -8.12 7.42 28.90
C ALA A 263 -7.50 6.51 29.97
N GLY A 264 -6.17 6.55 30.13
CA GLY A 264 -5.42 5.80 31.14
C GLY A 264 -4.90 4.45 30.64
N TYR A 265 -4.89 4.20 29.32
CA TYR A 265 -4.41 2.94 28.76
C TYR A 265 -2.98 3.06 28.21
N SER A 266 -2.18 2.03 28.45
CA SER A 266 -0.80 1.94 27.94
C SER A 266 -0.78 1.31 26.55
N ILE A 267 -0.08 1.95 25.61
CA ILE A 267 0.14 1.42 24.27
C ILE A 267 1.54 0.82 24.21
N VAL A 268 1.63 -0.49 23.92
CA VAL A 268 2.90 -1.21 23.85
C VAL A 268 3.17 -1.71 22.42
N PRO A 269 4.44 -1.73 21.96
CA PRO A 269 4.79 -2.37 20.71
C PRO A 269 4.59 -3.90 20.83
N LYS A 270 4.16 -4.51 19.73
CA LYS A 270 4.04 -5.97 19.67
C LYS A 270 5.45 -6.58 19.56
N ILE A 271 5.85 -7.39 20.52
CA ILE A 271 7.11 -8.15 20.46
C ILE A 271 6.83 -9.42 19.66
N GLU A 272 7.61 -9.70 18.61
CA GLU A 272 7.51 -10.94 17.84
C GLU A 272 7.71 -12.14 18.79
N GLY A 273 6.66 -12.93 19.02
CA GLY A 273 6.71 -14.16 19.82
C GLY A 273 5.68 -14.32 20.95
N GLU A 274 4.81 -13.35 21.22
CA GLU A 274 3.69 -13.53 22.16
C GLU A 274 2.38 -13.78 21.38
N ASP A 275 2.12 -15.06 21.09
CA ASP A 275 0.81 -15.53 20.65
C ASP A 275 -0.21 -15.39 21.78
N ASP A 276 -1.36 -14.82 21.46
CA ASP A 276 -2.52 -14.76 22.35
C ASP A 276 -3.09 -16.17 22.53
N PRO A 277 -3.05 -16.76 23.75
CA PRO A 277 -3.50 -18.13 23.97
C PRO A 277 -5.02 -18.32 23.83
N ASP A 278 -5.81 -17.25 23.70
CA ASP A 278 -7.27 -17.30 23.58
C ASP A 278 -7.81 -17.04 22.15
N SER A 279 -6.96 -17.13 21.12
CA SER A 279 -7.45 -17.12 19.73
C SER A 279 -8.16 -18.44 19.38
N PRO A 280 -9.45 -18.43 19.01
CA PRO A 280 -10.24 -19.64 18.74
C PRO A 280 -9.93 -20.31 17.39
N ASP A 281 -8.85 -19.92 16.70
CA ASP A 281 -8.52 -20.40 15.35
C ASP A 281 -7.42 -21.48 15.31
N ALA A 282 -7.09 -22.10 16.46
CA ALA A 282 -5.99 -23.06 16.58
C ALA A 282 -6.21 -24.46 15.93
N ASP A 283 -7.41 -24.77 15.42
CA ASP A 283 -7.79 -26.16 15.10
C ASP A 283 -8.03 -26.50 13.61
N ARG A 284 -7.37 -25.79 12.67
CA ARG A 284 -7.36 -26.22 11.25
C ARG A 284 -6.00 -26.07 10.56
N ALA A 285 -5.00 -26.77 11.10
CA ALA A 285 -3.75 -27.03 10.41
C ALA A 285 -3.50 -28.54 10.33
N GLN A 286 -4.09 -29.19 9.34
CA GLN A 286 -3.62 -30.45 8.76
C GLN A 286 -4.28 -30.61 7.40
N ASP A 287 -3.63 -30.12 6.34
CA ASP A 287 -3.01 -31.04 5.38
C ASP A 287 -2.14 -30.28 4.35
N SER A 288 -1.16 -31.01 3.81
CA SER A 288 -0.25 -30.69 2.69
C SER A 288 1.10 -30.05 3.03
N VAL A 289 1.99 -30.93 3.49
CA VAL A 289 3.45 -30.83 3.40
C VAL A 289 3.89 -31.06 1.96
N LEU A 290 4.53 -30.06 1.34
CA LEU A 290 5.66 -30.24 0.41
C LEU A 290 6.55 -29.00 0.57
N ASN A 291 7.61 -29.14 1.38
CA ASN A 291 8.78 -28.28 1.31
C ASN A 291 9.57 -28.68 0.06
N ASP A 292 9.76 -27.75 -0.87
CA ASP A 292 10.97 -27.69 -1.67
C ASP A 292 11.81 -26.54 -1.09
N ASP A 293 12.81 -26.90 -0.30
CA ASP A 293 13.88 -26.01 0.15
C ASP A 293 14.87 -25.84 -1.01
N GLU A 294 14.62 -24.91 -1.92
CA GLU A 294 15.67 -24.31 -2.77
C GLU A 294 15.20 -22.97 -3.35
N GLU A 295 15.28 -21.92 -2.54
CA GLU A 295 15.56 -20.54 -2.98
C GLU A 295 15.71 -19.67 -1.72
N ARG A 296 16.93 -19.58 -1.19
CA ARG A 296 17.30 -18.49 -0.27
C ARG A 296 17.36 -17.18 -1.06
N SER A 297 16.20 -16.67 -1.43
CA SER A 297 16.05 -15.32 -1.99
C SER A 297 15.94 -14.34 -0.83
N TRP A 298 16.91 -13.45 -0.69
CA TRP A 298 16.81 -12.29 0.18
C TRP A 298 16.13 -11.19 -0.63
N ALA A 299 14.91 -10.80 -0.23
CA ALA A 299 14.25 -9.63 -0.79
C ALA A 299 15.00 -8.36 -0.33
N GLU A 300 16.05 -7.98 -1.05
CA GLU A 300 16.65 -6.66 -0.89
C GLU A 300 15.73 -5.65 -1.59
N GLY A 301 14.93 -4.94 -0.80
CA GLY A 301 14.05 -3.88 -1.32
C GLY A 301 12.59 -3.90 -0.85
N ASP A 302 12.24 -4.67 0.17
CA ASP A 302 10.93 -4.51 0.82
C ASP A 302 10.75 -3.07 1.31
N MET A 303 9.72 -2.38 0.80
CA MET A 303 9.30 -1.10 1.34
C MET A 303 8.67 -1.34 2.71
N ARG A 304 9.51 -1.31 3.74
CA ARG A 304 9.06 -1.14 5.12
C ARG A 304 8.62 0.30 5.31
N ILE A 305 7.43 0.49 5.91
CA ILE A 305 7.11 1.77 6.51
C ILE A 305 7.95 1.87 7.78
N VAL A 306 9.07 2.57 7.71
CA VAL A 306 9.81 2.98 8.90
C VAL A 306 9.11 4.23 9.43
N SER A 307 8.36 4.10 10.53
CA SER A 307 7.81 5.26 11.22
C SER A 307 8.96 6.12 11.74
N HIS A 308 9.29 7.18 11.01
CA HIS A 308 10.14 8.24 11.55
C HIS A 308 9.30 9.04 12.55
N LEU A 309 9.28 8.62 13.81
CA LEU A 309 9.17 9.60 14.90
C LEU A 309 10.47 10.39 14.88
N ARG A 310 10.53 11.35 13.97
CA ARG A 310 11.57 12.34 14.00
C ARG A 310 11.10 13.34 15.05
N ASN A 311 11.77 13.40 16.20
CA ASN A 311 11.78 14.65 16.95
C ASN A 311 12.06 15.74 15.92
N GLU A 312 11.17 16.71 15.74
CA GLU A 312 11.45 17.91 14.95
C GLU A 312 12.50 18.75 15.69
N ARG A 313 13.70 18.17 15.84
CA ARG A 313 14.94 18.88 16.04
C ARG A 313 15.02 19.75 14.80
N ARG A 314 14.91 21.08 14.96
CA ARG A 314 15.16 22.02 13.86
C ARG A 314 16.45 21.57 13.20
N ARG A 315 16.36 21.01 11.98
CA ARG A 315 17.53 20.64 11.18
C ARG A 315 18.23 21.94 10.82
N ASN A 316 19.04 22.47 11.73
CA ASN A 316 19.85 23.61 11.42
C ASN A 316 21.07 23.08 10.66
N SER A 317 20.97 23.05 9.34
CA SER A 317 22.09 22.70 8.47
C SER A 317 23.24 23.70 8.55
N ALA A 318 23.11 24.78 9.34
CA ALA A 318 24.18 25.74 9.57
C ALA A 318 25.43 25.07 10.12
N VAL A 319 25.35 24.18 11.12
CA VAL A 319 26.55 23.54 11.71
C VAL A 319 27.29 22.72 10.67
N ALA A 320 26.57 21.92 9.87
CA ALA A 320 27.18 21.14 8.80
C ALA A 320 27.78 22.04 7.69
N ARG A 321 27.10 23.15 7.35
CA ARG A 321 27.59 24.11 6.35
C ARG A 321 28.84 24.84 6.84
N GLU A 322 28.84 25.32 8.09
CA GLU A 322 29.98 26.01 8.69
C GLU A 322 31.16 25.06 8.88
N LYS A 323 30.94 23.79 9.27
CA LYS A 323 32.01 22.79 9.34
C LYS A 323 32.64 22.55 7.98
N ARG A 324 31.85 22.36 6.92
CA ARG A 324 32.37 22.23 5.54
C ARG A 324 33.17 23.47 5.13
N LYS A 325 32.69 24.66 5.46
CA LYS A 325 33.39 25.93 5.17
C LYS A 325 34.73 26.02 5.91
N ALA A 326 34.75 25.67 7.20
CA ALA A 326 35.95 25.66 8.02
C ALA A 326 37.00 24.66 7.49
N VAL A 327 36.58 23.44 7.13
CA VAL A 327 37.47 22.42 6.54
C VAL A 327 38.02 22.91 5.20
N LYS A 328 37.18 23.47 4.32
CA LYS A 328 37.66 24.05 3.06
C LYS A 328 38.66 25.19 3.28
N ALA A 329 38.38 26.08 4.22
CA ALA A 329 39.27 27.20 4.52
C ALA A 329 40.64 26.73 5.03
N ALA A 330 40.68 25.66 5.83
CA ALA A 330 41.92 25.08 6.35
C ALA A 330 42.72 24.29 5.30
N ASN A 331 42.07 23.77 4.25
CA ASN A 331 42.65 22.82 3.30
C ASN A 331 42.65 23.35 1.85
N GLY A 332 42.96 24.64 1.66
CA GLY A 332 43.15 25.21 0.32
C GLY A 332 41.90 25.18 -0.56
N GLY A 333 40.71 25.19 0.04
CA GLY A 333 39.41 25.15 -0.66
C GLY A 333 38.81 23.74 -0.80
N ARG A 334 39.54 22.70 -0.42
CA ARG A 334 39.13 21.29 -0.56
C ARG A 334 38.57 20.72 0.74
N LEU A 335 37.66 19.75 0.64
CA LEU A 335 37.24 18.94 1.78
C LEU A 335 38.24 17.81 2.00
N VAL A 336 38.62 17.58 3.25
CA VAL A 336 39.47 16.45 3.64
C VAL A 336 38.74 15.62 4.68
N CYS A 337 39.09 14.34 4.74
CA CYS A 337 38.60 13.45 5.79
C CYS A 337 39.41 13.72 7.05
N GLU A 338 38.74 14.07 8.14
CA GLU A 338 39.35 14.32 9.46
C GLU A 338 39.49 13.02 10.29
N ALA A 339 39.21 11.85 9.70
CA ALA A 339 39.39 10.56 10.38
C ALA A 339 40.87 10.22 10.58
N GLU A 340 41.22 9.76 11.78
CA GLU A 340 42.54 9.21 12.05
C GLU A 340 42.81 7.99 11.14
N GLY A 341 43.85 8.10 10.32
CA GLY A 341 44.25 7.06 9.37
C GLY A 341 43.66 7.16 7.96
N CYS A 342 42.89 8.20 7.62
CA CYS A 342 42.47 8.44 6.23
C CYS A 342 43.49 9.31 5.49
N ALA A 343 44.17 8.74 4.51
CA ALA A 343 45.16 9.45 3.66
C ALA A 343 44.73 9.54 2.18
N ILE A 344 43.48 9.26 1.87
CA ILE A 344 42.97 9.23 0.49
C ILE A 344 42.60 10.66 0.06
N ASP A 345 43.23 11.15 -1.02
CA ASP A 345 42.77 12.36 -1.71
C ASP A 345 41.65 12.02 -2.71
N TRP A 346 40.42 12.34 -2.32
CA TRP A 346 39.24 12.09 -3.15
C TRP A 346 39.16 12.98 -4.39
N TYR A 347 39.92 14.08 -4.47
CA TYR A 347 40.01 14.92 -5.68
C TYR A 347 40.95 14.31 -6.74
N GLU A 348 41.81 13.36 -6.37
CA GLU A 348 42.56 12.55 -7.35
C GLU A 348 41.71 11.38 -7.88
N VAL A 349 40.78 10.88 -7.05
CA VAL A 349 39.88 9.78 -7.41
C VAL A 349 38.69 10.26 -8.25
N TYR A 350 38.14 11.42 -7.91
CA TYR A 350 36.96 11.99 -8.57
C TYR A 350 37.21 13.42 -9.04
N PRO A 351 36.57 13.85 -10.15
CA PRO A 351 36.59 15.24 -10.57
C PRO A 351 36.12 16.19 -9.46
N ASP A 352 36.67 17.41 -9.41
CA ASP A 352 36.40 18.40 -8.36
C ASP A 352 34.89 18.63 -8.10
N GLY A 353 34.06 18.60 -9.15
CA GLY A 353 32.61 18.77 -9.03
C GLY A 353 31.86 17.61 -8.34
N ILE A 354 32.53 16.48 -8.14
CA ILE A 354 31.98 15.25 -7.56
C ILE A 354 32.66 14.91 -6.23
N ALA A 355 33.96 15.20 -6.07
CA ALA A 355 34.72 14.88 -4.87
C ALA A 355 34.07 15.42 -3.58
N ASP A 356 33.51 16.64 -3.62
CA ASP A 356 32.77 17.25 -2.52
C ASP A 356 31.59 16.40 -2.01
N ALA A 357 30.97 15.60 -2.88
CA ALA A 357 29.81 14.77 -2.56
C ALA A 357 30.20 13.51 -1.76
N VAL A 358 31.49 13.15 -1.73
CA VAL A 358 32.01 12.00 -0.96
C VAL A 358 32.00 12.28 0.54
N PHE A 359 31.97 13.55 0.95
CA PHE A 359 32.11 13.96 2.33
C PHE A 359 30.78 14.22 3.03
N GLU A 360 30.68 13.74 4.25
CA GLU A 360 29.54 13.89 5.16
C GLU A 360 30.00 14.48 6.50
N ILE A 361 29.11 15.22 7.17
CA ILE A 361 29.39 15.78 8.50
C ILE A 361 28.75 14.86 9.54
N HIS A 362 29.59 14.26 10.36
CA HIS A 362 29.23 13.31 11.40
C HIS A 362 29.32 13.96 12.79
N HIS A 363 28.45 13.59 13.72
CA HIS A 363 28.56 14.07 15.11
C HIS A 363 29.52 13.15 15.87
N THR A 364 30.48 13.72 16.60
CA THR A 364 31.44 12.93 17.38
C THR A 364 30.76 12.15 18.51
N THR A 365 29.72 12.71 19.10
CA THR A 365 28.86 12.03 20.07
C THR A 365 27.48 11.76 19.46
N PRO A 366 26.94 10.53 19.55
CA PRO A 366 25.62 10.22 19.01
C PRO A 366 24.54 11.10 19.65
N LEU A 367 23.78 11.82 18.82
CA LEU A 367 22.69 12.71 19.27
C LEU A 367 21.51 11.98 19.95
N HIS A 368 21.54 10.67 20.14
CA HIS A 368 20.56 9.95 20.97
C HIS A 368 21.01 9.84 22.43
N GLN A 369 22.31 10.04 22.72
CA GLN A 369 22.89 9.94 24.05
C GLN A 369 22.98 11.30 24.77
N THR A 370 22.95 12.43 24.05
CA THR A 370 23.18 13.78 24.60
C THR A 370 22.05 14.79 24.35
N ALA A 371 20.95 14.37 23.73
CA ALA A 371 19.88 15.28 23.33
C ALA A 371 18.81 15.42 24.43
N GLU A 372 19.15 16.13 25.50
CA GLU A 372 18.17 16.84 26.31
C GLU A 372 17.64 18.07 25.55
N GLU A 373 16.49 18.61 25.97
CA GLU A 373 15.87 19.75 25.30
C GLU A 373 16.76 21.01 25.46
N GLY A 374 17.34 21.50 24.35
CA GLY A 374 18.18 22.71 24.35
C GLY A 374 19.68 22.52 24.10
N THR A 375 20.17 21.31 23.83
CA THR A 375 21.60 21.06 23.54
C THR A 375 22.11 21.91 22.36
N VAL A 376 23.16 22.71 22.59
CA VAL A 376 23.83 23.53 21.57
C VAL A 376 24.96 22.73 20.93
N THR A 377 24.91 22.55 19.61
CA THR A 377 25.98 21.87 18.84
C THR A 377 26.99 22.90 18.32
N THR A 378 28.27 22.67 18.60
CA THR A 378 29.41 23.47 18.14
C THR A 378 30.16 22.78 16.99
N LEU A 379 31.14 23.46 16.39
CA LEU A 379 31.99 22.85 15.34
C LEU A 379 32.94 21.76 15.87
N ALA A 380 33.17 21.70 17.19
CA ALA A 380 33.97 20.65 17.81
C ALA A 380 33.17 19.35 17.98
N ASP A 381 31.84 19.44 17.98
CA ASP A 381 30.94 18.29 18.15
C ASP A 381 30.66 17.57 16.82
N VAL A 382 31.29 18.05 15.73
CA VAL A 382 31.13 17.49 14.39
C VAL A 382 32.45 17.36 13.65
N VAL A 383 32.55 16.31 12.84
CA VAL A 383 33.73 15.92 12.08
C VAL A 383 33.35 15.67 10.62
N CYS A 384 34.21 16.07 9.69
CA CYS A 384 34.07 15.85 8.26
C CYS A 384 34.71 14.51 7.87
N LEU A 385 33.91 13.55 7.42
CA LEU A 385 34.36 12.20 7.09
C LEU A 385 34.01 11.87 5.63
N CYS A 386 34.86 11.08 4.96
CA CYS A 386 34.49 10.47 3.68
C CYS A 386 33.46 9.36 3.89
N ALA A 387 32.73 8.98 2.84
CA ALA A 387 31.68 7.95 2.90
C ALA A 387 32.15 6.63 3.55
N SER A 388 33.39 6.21 3.31
CA SER A 388 33.95 4.97 3.89
C SER A 388 34.27 5.12 5.38
N CYS A 389 34.96 6.20 5.78
CA CYS A 389 35.29 6.47 7.18
C CYS A 389 34.04 6.76 8.01
N HIS A 390 33.04 7.42 7.42
CA HIS A 390 31.75 7.66 8.07
C HIS A 390 31.06 6.34 8.45
N ARG A 391 31.02 5.37 7.53
CA ARG A 391 30.46 4.02 7.80
C ARG A 391 31.27 3.27 8.86
N ALA A 392 32.60 3.35 8.79
CA ALA A 392 33.47 2.72 9.77
C ALA A 392 33.26 3.29 11.18
N GLU A 393 33.05 4.60 11.29
CA GLU A 393 32.84 5.27 12.59
C GLU A 393 31.50 4.90 13.21
N HIS A 394 30.42 4.80 12.43
CA HIS A 394 29.15 4.24 12.92
C HIS A 394 29.31 2.84 13.48
N ARG A 395 30.15 2.00 12.85
CA ARG A 395 30.41 0.64 13.33
C ARG A 395 31.24 0.63 14.62
N ARG A 396 32.20 1.54 14.78
CA ARG A 396 33.00 1.69 16.01
C ARG A 396 32.13 2.12 17.18
N LEU A 397 31.33 3.17 17.01
CA LEU A 397 30.41 3.67 18.04
C LEU A 397 29.33 2.65 18.43
N ALA A 398 28.87 1.85 17.48
CA ALA A 398 27.94 0.76 17.76
C ALA A 398 28.57 -0.45 18.46
N SER A 399 29.89 -0.61 18.39
CA SER A 399 30.63 -1.71 19.05
C SER A 399 31.24 -1.31 20.40
N ALA A 400 31.26 -0.01 20.72
CA ALA A 400 31.80 0.55 21.95
C ALA A 400 30.73 0.84 23.02
N ASN A 401 29.45 0.80 22.64
CA ASN A 401 28.30 0.66 23.54
C ASN A 401 27.96 -0.82 23.71
#